data_AF-A0A7V8WKH9-F1
#
_entry.id   AF-A0A7V8WKH9-F1
#
_cell.length_a   1.000
_cell.length_b   1.000
_cell.length_c   1.000
_cell.angle_alpha   90.00
_cell.angle_beta   90.00
_cell.angle_gamma   90.00
#
_symmetry.space_group_name_H-M   'P 1'
#
loop_
_entity.id
_entity.type
_entity.pdbx_description
1 polymer ?
#
loop_
_entity_poly.entity_id
_entity_poly.type
_entity_poly.pdbx_seq_one_letter_code
_entity_poly.pdbx_strand_id
1 'polypeptide(L)'
;MPEIGRSAQLDELMLMRGLITVTQLEEARAIAAGQRRSVARVLVDMGLVTENAAMLVLAERMGLEVMDLSEAQFDASAVAMVPEAVARR
;
A
#
# COMPACT_ATOMS: atom_id res chain seq x y z
N MET A 1 19.42 -12.70 10.96
CA MET A 1 18.05 -12.25 10.67
C MET A 1 17.99 -12.02 9.16
N PRO A 2 17.16 -12.74 8.39
CA PRO A 2 17.09 -12.55 6.95
C PRO A 2 16.50 -11.18 6.64
N GLU A 3 17.02 -10.48 5.63
CA GLU A 3 16.46 -9.21 5.17
C GLU A 3 15.08 -9.45 4.55
N ILE A 4 14.04 -9.17 5.32
CA ILE A 4 12.67 -9.21 4.83
C ILE A 4 12.55 -8.07 3.82
N GLY A 5 12.42 -8.40 2.54
CA GLY A 5 12.23 -7.41 1.49
C GLY A 5 11.02 -6.52 1.82
N ARG A 6 11.08 -5.22 1.53
CA ARG A 6 10.02 -4.23 1.85
C ARG A 6 8.60 -4.65 1.44
N SER A 7 8.46 -5.52 0.44
CA SER A 7 7.17 -6.07 -0.01
C SER A 7 6.66 -7.24 0.83
N ALA A 8 7.56 -7.98 1.50
CA ALA A 8 7.25 -9.13 2.36
C ALA A 8 6.83 -8.73 3.79
N GLN A 9 6.97 -7.45 4.17
CA GLN A 9 6.34 -6.92 5.38
C GLN A 9 4.91 -6.43 5.13
N LEU A 10 4.59 -6.04 3.90
CA LEU A 10 3.29 -5.44 3.57
C LEU A 10 2.18 -6.48 3.51
N ASP A 11 2.46 -7.62 2.90
CA ASP A 11 1.59 -8.80 2.83
C ASP A 11 1.38 -9.43 4.22
N GLU A 12 2.41 -9.47 5.07
CA GLU A 12 2.28 -9.89 6.48
C GLU A 12 1.42 -8.93 7.31
N LEU A 13 1.55 -7.61 7.09
CA LEU A 13 0.71 -6.62 7.77
C LEU A 13 -0.77 -6.79 7.37
N MET A 14 -1.04 -7.04 6.08
CA MET A 14 -2.39 -7.32 5.58
C MET A 14 -2.99 -8.56 6.25
N LEU A 15 -2.20 -9.62 6.45
CA LEU A 15 -2.62 -10.82 7.15
C LEU A 15 -2.95 -10.53 8.63
N MET A 16 -2.06 -9.82 9.34
CA MET A 16 -2.27 -9.47 10.76
C MET A 16 -3.53 -8.63 10.98
N ARG A 17 -3.90 -7.79 10.01
CA ARG A 17 -5.12 -6.97 10.04
C ARG A 17 -6.38 -7.73 9.62
N GLY A 18 -6.25 -8.98 9.19
CA GLY A 18 -7.39 -9.79 8.71
C GLY A 18 -7.92 -9.33 7.35
N LEU A 19 -7.16 -8.53 6.59
CA LEU A 19 -7.53 -8.11 5.23
C LEU A 19 -7.41 -9.27 4.24
N ILE A 20 -6.53 -10.22 4.55
CA ILE A 20 -6.33 -11.46 3.80
C ILE A 20 -6.24 -12.62 4.78
N THR A 21 -6.48 -13.82 4.27
CA THR A 21 -6.28 -15.08 4.98
C THR A 21 -4.92 -15.69 4.65
N VAL A 22 -4.47 -16.65 5.48
CA VAL A 22 -3.24 -17.40 5.23
C VAL A 22 -3.27 -18.09 3.86
N THR A 23 -4.40 -18.69 3.50
CA THR A 23 -4.60 -19.36 2.21
C THR A 23 -4.46 -18.40 1.03
N GLN A 24 -5.06 -17.21 1.13
CA GLN A 24 -4.94 -16.17 0.10
C GLN A 24 -3.51 -15.64 -0.04
N LEU A 25 -2.80 -15.51 1.08
CA LEU A 25 -1.39 -15.11 1.07
C LEU A 25 -0.52 -16.16 0.38
N GLU A 26 -0.72 -17.45 0.66
CA GLU A 26 0.01 -18.54 0.02
C GLU A 26 -0.26 -18.62 -1.49
N GLU A 27 -1.51 -18.48 -1.89
CA GLU A 27 -1.91 -18.43 -3.31
C GLU A 27 -1.23 -17.25 -4.03
N ALA A 28 -1.27 -16.06 -3.43
CA ALA A 28 -0.61 -14.89 -3.98
C ALA A 28 0.92 -15.04 -4.05
N ARG A 29 1.55 -15.71 -3.07
CA ARG A 29 2.99 -16.03 -3.10
C ARG A 29 3.34 -16.97 -4.25
N ALA A 30 2.52 -17.99 -4.51
CA ALA A 30 2.75 -18.92 -5.62
C ALA A 30 2.68 -18.21 -6.99
N ILE A 31 1.67 -17.35 -7.18
CA ILE A 31 1.51 -16.54 -8.39
C ILE A 31 2.65 -15.53 -8.54
N ALA A 32 3.01 -14.83 -7.46
CA ALA A 32 4.08 -13.84 -7.45
C ALA A 32 5.44 -14.45 -7.82
N ALA A 33 5.74 -15.66 -7.31
CA ALA A 33 6.97 -16.40 -7.64
C ALA A 33 7.04 -16.75 -9.13
N GLY A 34 5.93 -17.19 -9.73
CA GLY A 34 5.85 -17.50 -11.16
C GLY A 34 5.99 -16.28 -12.08
N GLN A 35 5.60 -15.09 -11.60
CA GLN A 35 5.59 -13.86 -12.40
C GLN A 35 6.71 -12.85 -12.06
N ARG A 36 7.55 -13.14 -11.05
CA ARG A 36 8.51 -12.18 -10.46
C ARG A 36 7.86 -10.84 -10.08
N ARG A 37 6.63 -10.87 -9.56
CA ARG A 37 5.89 -9.69 -9.09
C ARG A 37 5.86 -9.65 -7.56
N SER A 38 5.46 -8.52 -6.97
CA SER A 38 5.26 -8.45 -5.52
C SER A 38 3.94 -9.10 -5.10
N VAL A 39 3.94 -9.79 -3.95
CA VAL A 39 2.76 -10.47 -3.39
C VAL A 39 1.60 -9.50 -3.19
N ALA A 40 1.88 -8.31 -2.64
CA ALA A 40 0.88 -7.27 -2.45
C ALA A 40 0.23 -6.82 -3.78
N ARG A 41 0.99 -6.75 -4.89
CA ARG A 41 0.42 -6.42 -6.20
C ARG A 41 -0.53 -7.52 -6.68
N VAL A 42 -0.12 -8.78 -6.49
CA VAL A 42 -0.94 -9.94 -6.85
C VAL A 42 -2.24 -9.96 -6.03
N LEU A 43 -2.18 -9.67 -4.73
CA LEU A 43 -3.37 -9.60 -3.87
C LEU A 43 -4.37 -8.53 -4.32
N VAL A 44 -3.89 -7.38 -4.79
CA VAL A 44 -4.74 -6.33 -5.39
C VAL A 44 -5.31 -6.79 -6.74
N ASP A 45 -4.47 -7.35 -7.62
CA ASP A 45 -4.91 -7.84 -8.94
C ASP A 45 -5.93 -8.99 -8.84
N MET A 46 -5.85 -9.82 -7.80
CA MET A 46 -6.83 -10.87 -7.50
C MET A 46 -8.15 -10.33 -6.91
N GLY A 47 -8.25 -9.03 -6.64
CA GLY A 47 -9.42 -8.41 -6.01
C GLY A 47 -9.61 -8.81 -4.54
N LEU A 48 -8.60 -9.44 -3.92
CA LEU A 48 -8.66 -9.89 -2.52
C LEU A 48 -8.43 -8.74 -1.54
N VAL A 49 -7.74 -7.69 -1.99
CA VAL A 49 -7.49 -6.47 -1.23
C VAL A 49 -7.91 -5.29 -2.11
N THR A 50 -8.72 -4.39 -1.58
CA THR A 50 -9.07 -3.15 -2.29
C THR A 50 -7.85 -2.22 -2.35
N GLU A 51 -7.76 -1.40 -3.39
CA GLU A 51 -6.69 -0.40 -3.49
C GLU A 51 -6.64 0.52 -2.25
N ASN A 52 -7.81 0.87 -1.70
CA ASN A 52 -7.90 1.63 -0.44
C ASN A 52 -7.32 0.87 0.75
N ALA A 53 -7.60 -0.43 0.90
CA ALA A 53 -7.04 -1.23 1.99
C ALA A 53 -5.52 -1.35 1.85
N ALA A 54 -5.01 -1.53 0.64
CA ALA A 54 -3.57 -1.53 0.38
C ALA A 54 -2.90 -0.17 0.67
N MET A 55 -3.57 0.93 0.33
CA MET A 55 -3.12 2.29 0.61
C MET A 55 -3.08 2.59 2.12
N LEU A 56 -4.10 2.18 2.89
CA LEU A 56 -4.14 2.35 4.35
C LEU A 56 -2.98 1.61 5.03
N VAL A 57 -2.75 0.36 4.64
CA VAL A 57 -1.63 -0.47 5.14
C VAL A 57 -0.29 0.18 4.79
N LEU A 58 -0.17 0.80 3.61
CA LEU A 58 1.04 1.53 3.22
C LEU A 58 1.26 2.80 4.05
N ALA A 59 0.20 3.58 4.28
CA ALA A 59 0.25 4.81 5.06
C ALA A 59 0.66 4.53 6.52
N GLU A 60 0.07 3.51 7.15
CA GLU A 60 0.46 3.05 8.49
C GLU A 60 1.95 2.72 8.58
N ARG A 61 2.50 2.02 7.58
CA ARG A 61 3.94 1.68 7.54
C ARG A 61 4.83 2.92 7.54
N MET A 62 4.36 4.01 6.93
CA MET A 62 5.09 5.26 6.81
C MET A 62 4.83 6.20 8.00
N GLY A 63 3.97 5.81 8.94
CA GLY A 63 3.50 6.69 10.01
C GLY A 63 2.68 7.87 9.46
N LEU A 64 2.03 7.67 8.32
CA LEU A 64 1.21 8.67 7.65
C LEU A 64 -0.27 8.39 7.89
N GLU A 65 -1.04 9.45 8.08
CA GLU A 65 -2.49 9.39 8.12
C GLU A 65 -3.06 9.51 6.70
N VAL A 66 -4.12 8.74 6.42
CA VAL A 66 -4.89 8.89 5.19
C VAL A 66 -6.04 9.85 5.46
N MET A 67 -6.15 10.89 4.64
CA MET A 67 -7.23 11.88 4.75
C MET A 67 -7.90 12.10 3.40
N ASP A 68 -9.19 12.45 3.42
CA ASP A 68 -9.91 12.87 2.24
C ASP A 68 -9.55 14.33 1.90
N LEU A 69 -8.91 14.53 0.74
CA LEU A 69 -8.49 15.85 0.28
C LEU A 69 -9.67 16.74 -0.13
N SER A 70 -10.86 16.18 -0.39
CA SER A 70 -12.05 16.95 -0.73
C SER A 70 -12.69 17.65 0.48
N GLU A 71 -12.45 17.13 1.68
CA GLU A 71 -12.94 17.67 2.95
C GLU A 71 -11.90 18.51 3.70
N ALA A 72 -10.65 18.51 3.20
CA ALA A 72 -9.53 19.18 3.82
C ALA A 72 -9.49 20.69 3.52
N GLN A 73 -9.15 21.50 4.53
CA GLN A 73 -8.82 22.92 4.34
C GLN A 73 -7.30 23.07 4.20
N PHE A 74 -6.87 23.70 3.10
CA PHE A 74 -5.45 23.92 2.82
C PHE A 74 -5.06 25.38 3.03
N ASP A 75 -3.91 25.59 3.67
CA ASP A 75 -3.28 26.91 3.71
C ASP A 75 -2.66 27.22 2.34
N ALA A 76 -3.18 28.26 1.68
CA ALA A 76 -2.73 28.70 0.35
C ALA A 76 -1.23 29.05 0.33
N SER A 77 -0.69 29.55 1.44
CA SER A 77 0.74 29.88 1.54
C SER A 77 1.61 28.62 1.54
N ALA A 78 1.15 27.53 2.16
CA ALA A 78 1.84 26.24 2.16
C ALA A 78 1.79 25.57 0.79
N VAL A 79 0.64 25.63 0.10
CA VAL A 79 0.48 25.10 -1.27
C VAL A 79 1.45 25.79 -2.23
N ALA A 80 1.61 27.11 -2.12
CA ALA A 80 2.49 27.90 -2.97
C ALA A 80 3.99 27.57 -2.79
N MET A 81 4.39 26.88 -1.72
CA MET A 81 5.79 26.47 -1.50
C MET A 81 6.25 25.35 -2.45
N VAL A 82 5.33 24.57 -3.00
CA VAL A 82 5.65 23.48 -3.95
C VAL A 82 5.30 23.93 -5.37
N PRO A 83 6.28 24.15 -6.26
CA PRO A 83 5.99 24.53 -7.65
C PRO A 83 5.13 23.48 -8.36
N GLU A 84 4.20 23.93 -9.20
CA GLU A 84 3.25 23.06 -9.91
C GLU A 84 3.94 21.93 -10.69
N ALA A 85 5.07 22.24 -11.35
CA ALA A 85 5.82 21.27 -12.13
C ALA A 85 6.41 20.12 -11.28
N VAL A 86 6.59 20.33 -9.97
CA VAL A 86 7.02 19.29 -9.03
C VAL A 86 5.81 18.51 -8.52
N ALA A 87 4.71 19.19 -8.19
CA ALA A 87 3.51 18.57 -7.65
C ALA A 87 2.78 17.63 -8.63
N ARG A 88 2.88 17.86 -9.95
CA ARG A 88 2.20 17.04 -10.98
C ARG A 88 2.97 15.78 -11.42
N ARG A 89 4.19 15.55 -10.91
CA ARG A 89 5.04 14.41 -11.29
C ARG A 89 4.81 13.21 -10.40
#